data_AF-A0A2H9LKA8-F1
#
_entry.id   AF-A0A2H9LKA8-F1
#
_cell.length_a   1.000
_cell.length_b   1.000
_cell.length_c   1.000
_cell.angle_alpha   90.00
_cell.angle_beta   90.00
_cell.angle_gamma   90.00
#
_symmetry.space_group_name_H-M   'P 1'
#
loop_
_entity.id
_entity.type
_entity.pdbx_description
1 polymer ?
#
loop_
_entity_poly.entity_id
_entity_poly.type
_entity_poly.pdbx_seq_one_letter_code
_entity_poly.pdbx_strand_id
1 'polypeptide(L)'
;MNSLNKSLTDIGNPTVKGVLKGISLDSVKHAEMYDSAVKLLTSVPQALTQENLDQQKKLVEKHIELEAELIEKISNTLPTVENKKVKLLLNAILADEKRHHELLKEILEILVKGETITEADWWDVLWKNVPFHGSPGG
;
A
#
# COMPACT_ATOMS: atom_id res chain seq x y z
N MET A 1 8.52 16.80 6.37
CA MET A 1 8.49 16.23 5.01
C MET A 1 9.19 17.11 3.96
N ASN A 2 8.85 18.40 3.81
CA ASN A 2 9.43 19.26 2.77
C ASN A 2 10.96 19.43 2.83
N SER A 3 11.55 19.46 4.04
CA SER A 3 13.00 19.52 4.21
C SER A 3 13.73 18.26 3.72
N LEU A 4 13.12 17.08 3.90
CA LEU A 4 13.70 15.78 3.50
C LEU A 4 13.65 15.61 1.97
N ASN A 5 12.50 15.91 1.36
CA ASN A 5 12.39 15.88 -0.11
C ASN A 5 13.34 16.88 -0.78
N LYS A 6 13.58 18.04 -0.16
CA LYS A 6 14.55 19.03 -0.63
C LYS A 6 16.00 18.55 -0.47
N SER A 7 16.37 17.89 0.63
CA SER A 7 17.72 17.32 0.76
C SER A 7 17.98 16.16 -0.23
N LEU A 8 16.93 15.48 -0.72
CA LEU A 8 17.07 14.43 -1.74
C LEU A 8 17.33 14.99 -3.15
N THR A 9 17.05 16.27 -3.43
CA THR A 9 17.34 16.86 -4.75
C THR A 9 18.82 17.07 -4.97
N ASP A 10 19.59 17.27 -3.89
CA ASP A 10 21.01 17.61 -3.93
C ASP A 10 21.91 16.35 -3.97
N ILE A 11 21.32 15.15 -3.85
CA ILE A 11 22.04 13.88 -3.94
C ILE A 11 22.25 13.51 -5.42
N GLY A 12 23.49 13.63 -5.88
CA GLY A 12 23.89 13.27 -7.25
C GLY A 12 23.90 11.76 -7.53
N ASN A 13 24.00 10.91 -6.51
CA ASN A 13 23.99 9.45 -6.68
C ASN A 13 22.54 8.92 -6.78
N PRO A 14 22.11 8.39 -7.94
CA PRO A 14 20.73 7.96 -8.14
C PRO A 14 20.31 6.77 -7.27
N THR A 15 21.23 5.86 -6.95
CA THR A 15 20.95 4.70 -6.09
C THR A 15 20.69 5.13 -4.66
N VAL A 16 21.56 5.98 -4.09
CA VAL A 16 21.38 6.53 -2.74
C VAL A 16 20.08 7.34 -2.67
N LYS A 17 19.82 8.17 -3.69
CA LYS A 17 18.58 8.93 -3.81
C LYS A 17 17.33 8.04 -3.80
N GLY A 18 17.36 6.94 -4.57
CA GLY A 18 16.25 5.98 -4.63
C GLY A 18 15.96 5.32 -3.28
N VAL A 19 17.00 4.82 -2.61
CA VAL A 19 16.86 4.17 -1.28
C VAL A 19 16.30 5.13 -0.24
N LEU A 20 16.88 6.34 -0.13
CA LEU A 20 16.41 7.33 0.86
C LEU A 20 15.01 7.84 0.54
N LYS A 21 14.64 7.92 -0.74
CA LYS A 21 13.27 8.25 -1.15
C LYS A 21 12.28 7.17 -0.73
N GLY A 22 12.63 5.89 -0.89
CA GLY A 22 11.83 4.76 -0.41
C GLY A 22 11.57 4.83 1.09
N ILE A 23 12.61 4.98 1.90
CA ILE A 23 12.50 5.13 3.37
C ILE A 23 11.61 6.33 3.75
N SER A 24 11.72 7.43 3.00
CA SER A 24 10.88 8.61 3.22
C SER A 24 9.40 8.33 2.92
N LEU A 25 9.11 7.55 1.88
CA LEU A 25 7.73 7.13 1.54
C LEU A 25 7.16 6.18 2.60
N ASP A 26 7.96 5.26 3.14
CA ASP A 26 7.53 4.42 4.26
C ASP A 26 7.19 5.25 5.50
N SER A 27 7.96 6.30 5.76
CA SER A 27 7.67 7.22 6.87
C SER A 27 6.35 7.98 6.67
N VAL A 28 6.00 8.34 5.42
CA VAL A 28 4.68 8.90 5.08
C VAL A 28 3.60 7.88 5.37
N LYS A 29 3.76 6.65 4.83
CA LYS A 29 2.81 5.54 5.00
C LYS A 29 2.49 5.31 6.48
N HIS A 30 3.51 5.22 7.34
CA HIS A 30 3.30 5.03 8.78
C HIS A 30 2.51 6.18 9.43
N ALA A 31 2.83 7.43 9.08
CA ALA A 31 2.13 8.60 9.61
C ALA A 31 0.65 8.60 9.22
N GLU A 32 0.34 8.26 7.96
CA GLU A 32 -1.04 8.16 7.46
C GLU A 32 -1.81 7.01 8.13
N MET A 33 -1.14 5.87 8.38
CA MET A 33 -1.75 4.76 9.12
C MET A 33 -2.06 5.14 10.57
N TYR A 34 -1.15 5.84 11.27
CA TYR A 34 -1.41 6.30 12.63
C TYR A 34 -2.55 7.32 12.69
N ASP A 35 -2.59 8.27 11.76
CA ASP A 35 -3.69 9.22 11.66
C ASP A 35 -5.03 8.51 11.38
N SER A 36 -5.03 7.49 10.51
CA SER A 36 -6.22 6.68 10.23
C SER A 36 -6.70 5.91 11.46
N ALA A 37 -5.77 5.33 12.23
CA ALA A 37 -6.11 4.65 13.47
C ALA A 37 -6.68 5.61 14.52
N VAL A 38 -6.09 6.81 14.67
CA VAL A 38 -6.64 7.86 15.55
C VAL A 38 -8.05 8.23 15.12
N LYS A 39 -8.28 8.48 13.82
CA LYS A 39 -9.60 8.85 13.30
C LYS A 39 -10.66 7.79 13.56
N LEU A 40 -10.34 6.51 13.39
CA LEU A 40 -11.26 5.41 13.72
C LEU A 40 -11.62 5.37 15.20
N LEU A 41 -10.67 5.68 16.09
CA LEU A 41 -10.90 5.65 17.53
C LEU A 41 -11.62 6.89 18.07
N THR A 42 -11.50 8.03 17.39
CA THR A 42 -11.95 9.32 17.95
C THR A 42 -13.07 9.99 17.17
N SER A 43 -13.42 9.50 15.98
CA SER A 43 -14.39 10.15 15.09
C SER A 43 -15.58 9.25 14.84
N VAL A 44 -16.78 9.84 14.83
CA VAL A 44 -17.97 9.14 14.34
C VAL A 44 -17.80 8.94 12.82
N PRO A 45 -17.97 7.71 12.29
CA PRO A 45 -17.89 7.46 10.86
C PRO A 45 -18.83 8.39 10.11
N GLN A 46 -18.28 9.18 9.18
CA GLN A 46 -19.11 9.99 8.31
C GLN A 46 -19.87 9.07 7.35
N ALA A 47 -21.20 9.18 7.32
CA ALA A 47 -22.00 8.48 6.33
C ALA A 47 -21.52 8.89 4.93
N LEU A 48 -21.03 7.91 4.15
CA LEU A 48 -20.64 8.12 2.77
C LEU A 48 -21.90 8.19 1.90
N THR A 49 -21.96 9.14 0.98
CA THR A 49 -22.98 9.12 -0.08
C THR A 49 -22.71 7.94 -1.01
N GLN A 50 -23.76 7.42 -1.66
CA GLN A 50 -23.61 6.35 -2.66
C GLN A 50 -22.62 6.74 -3.77
N GLU A 51 -22.65 8.00 -4.21
CA GLU A 51 -21.72 8.52 -5.21
C GLU A 51 -20.25 8.45 -4.74
N ASN A 52 -19.97 8.83 -3.48
CA ASN A 52 -18.61 8.73 -2.93
C ASN A 52 -18.15 7.27 -2.82
N LEU A 53 -19.06 6.37 -2.44
CA LEU A 53 -18.76 4.94 -2.34
C LEU A 53 -18.42 4.35 -3.72
N ASP A 54 -19.17 4.71 -4.76
CA ASP A 54 -18.95 4.23 -6.13
C ASP A 54 -17.63 4.76 -6.70
N GLN A 55 -17.28 6.02 -6.40
CA GLN A 55 -15.98 6.59 -6.78
C GLN A 55 -14.81 5.85 -6.11
N GLN A 56 -14.94 5.52 -4.82
CA GLN A 56 -13.92 4.76 -4.09
C GLN A 56 -13.76 3.34 -4.66
N LYS A 57 -14.87 2.63 -4.90
CA LYS A 57 -14.86 1.29 -5.53
C LYS A 57 -14.12 1.31 -6.86
N LYS A 58 -14.49 2.23 -7.76
CA LYS A 58 -13.87 2.36 -9.08
C LYS A 58 -12.37 2.63 -9.00
N LEU A 59 -11.93 3.43 -8.03
CA LEU A 59 -10.51 3.72 -7.83
C LEU A 59 -9.74 2.48 -7.36
N VAL A 60 -10.33 1.70 -6.44
CA VAL A 60 -9.75 0.46 -5.92
C VAL A 60 -9.70 -0.61 -7.00
N GLU A 61 -10.80 -0.84 -7.74
CA GLU A 61 -10.85 -1.76 -8.88
C GLU A 61 -9.78 -1.45 -9.93
N LYS A 62 -9.63 -0.18 -10.28
CA LYS A 62 -8.58 0.26 -11.20
C LYS A 62 -7.17 -0.06 -10.67
N HIS A 63 -6.92 0.08 -9.37
CA HIS A 63 -5.61 -0.29 -8.80
C HIS A 63 -5.38 -1.81 -8.84
N ILE A 64 -6.41 -2.60 -8.54
CA ILE A 64 -6.35 -4.07 -8.63
C ILE A 64 -5.94 -4.50 -10.04
N GLU A 65 -6.52 -3.90 -11.07
CA GLU A 65 -6.18 -4.16 -12.48
C GLU A 65 -4.72 -3.82 -12.80
N LEU A 66 -4.26 -2.63 -12.36
CA LEU A 66 -2.89 -2.18 -12.59
C LEU A 66 -1.86 -3.08 -11.91
N GLU A 67 -2.12 -3.50 -10.68
CA GLU A 67 -1.24 -4.40 -9.94
C GLU A 67 -1.23 -5.81 -10.55
N ALA A 68 -2.37 -6.32 -11.01
CA ALA A 68 -2.43 -7.59 -11.73
C ALA A 68 -1.57 -7.57 -13.00
N GLU A 69 -1.67 -6.50 -13.80
CA GLU A 69 -0.87 -6.31 -15.00
C GLU A 69 0.63 -6.23 -14.67
N LEU A 70 1.00 -5.54 -13.58
CA LEU A 70 2.39 -5.42 -13.15
C LEU A 70 2.95 -6.75 -12.65
N ILE A 71 2.18 -7.49 -11.83
CA ILE A 71 2.52 -8.83 -11.34
C ILE A 71 2.78 -9.76 -12.52
N GLU A 72 1.90 -9.76 -13.52
CA GLU A 72 2.05 -10.59 -14.73
C GLU A 72 3.32 -10.22 -15.50
N LYS A 73 3.52 -8.93 -15.80
CA LYS A 73 4.70 -8.44 -16.53
C LYS A 73 6.00 -8.81 -15.84
N ILE A 74 6.09 -8.60 -14.52
CA ILE A 74 7.28 -8.95 -13.75
C ILE A 74 7.48 -10.46 -13.75
N SER A 75 6.42 -11.25 -13.53
CA SER A 75 6.49 -12.71 -13.51
C SER A 75 6.97 -13.30 -14.83
N ASN A 76 6.54 -12.74 -15.96
CA ASN A 76 6.95 -13.17 -17.30
C ASN A 76 8.38 -12.73 -17.65
N THR A 77 8.81 -11.57 -17.14
CA THR A 77 10.16 -11.03 -17.42
C THR A 77 11.22 -11.64 -16.51
N LEU A 78 10.89 -11.95 -15.26
CA LEU A 78 11.85 -12.39 -14.24
C LEU A 78 12.73 -13.59 -14.66
N PRO A 79 12.23 -14.62 -15.37
CA PRO A 79 13.06 -15.74 -15.81
C PRO A 79 14.19 -15.33 -16.75
N THR A 80 13.97 -14.31 -17.60
CA THR A 80 14.91 -13.87 -18.64
C THR A 80 16.01 -12.95 -18.10
N VAL A 81 15.88 -12.46 -16.87
CA VAL A 81 16.86 -11.55 -16.26
C VAL A 81 18.11 -12.31 -15.81
N GLU A 82 19.27 -12.05 -16.42
CA GLU A 82 20.52 -12.70 -16.02
C GLU A 82 21.13 -12.09 -14.75
N ASN A 83 20.97 -10.78 -14.56
CA ASN A 83 21.58 -10.07 -13.44
C ASN A 83 20.91 -10.44 -12.11
N LYS A 84 21.66 -11.12 -11.23
CA LYS A 84 21.19 -11.58 -9.91
C LYS A 84 20.67 -10.43 -9.03
N LYS A 85 21.28 -9.24 -9.07
CA LYS A 85 20.82 -8.09 -8.27
C LYS A 85 19.50 -7.53 -8.78
N VAL A 86 19.33 -7.47 -10.10
CA VAL A 86 18.06 -7.07 -10.74
C VAL A 86 16.97 -8.10 -10.43
N LYS A 87 17.29 -9.40 -10.48
CA LYS A 87 16.37 -10.46 -10.04
C LYS A 87 15.93 -10.28 -8.59
N LEU A 88 16.84 -9.98 -7.66
CA LEU A 88 16.49 -9.74 -6.26
C LEU A 88 15.55 -8.53 -6.11
N LEU A 89 15.84 -7.44 -6.81
CA LEU A 89 14.99 -6.24 -6.81
C LEU A 89 13.58 -6.55 -7.35
N LEU A 90 13.49 -7.20 -8.51
CA LEU A 90 12.20 -7.54 -9.13
C LEU A 90 11.40 -8.53 -8.28
N ASN A 91 12.05 -9.47 -7.60
CA ASN A 91 11.37 -10.36 -6.65
C ASN A 91 10.82 -9.59 -5.44
N ALA A 92 11.57 -8.62 -4.92
CA ALA A 92 11.11 -7.80 -3.81
C ALA A 92 9.88 -6.96 -4.20
N ILE A 93 9.92 -6.34 -5.39
CA ILE A 93 8.78 -5.60 -5.95
C ILE A 93 7.60 -6.55 -6.17
N LEU A 94 7.80 -7.69 -6.85
CA LEU A 94 6.73 -8.67 -7.10
C LEU A 94 6.05 -9.15 -5.81
N ALA A 95 6.83 -9.36 -4.74
CA ALA A 95 6.29 -9.77 -3.45
C ALA A 95 5.48 -8.64 -2.79
N ASP A 96 5.85 -7.38 -2.99
CA ASP A 96 5.11 -6.21 -2.51
C ASP A 96 3.80 -6.02 -3.27
N GLU A 97 3.85 -6.02 -4.61
CA GLU A 97 2.65 -5.89 -5.45
C GLU A 97 1.63 -7.00 -5.18
N LYS A 98 2.08 -8.25 -4.94
CA LYS A 98 1.16 -9.34 -4.57
C LYS A 98 0.47 -9.09 -3.24
N ARG A 99 1.15 -8.49 -2.25
CA ARG A 99 0.52 -8.15 -0.97
C ARG A 99 -0.45 -7.00 -1.13
N HIS A 100 -0.08 -5.96 -1.86
CA HIS A 100 -0.97 -4.84 -2.16
C HIS A 100 -2.23 -5.31 -2.89
N HIS A 101 -2.08 -6.23 -3.83
CA HIS A 101 -3.20 -6.72 -4.65
C HIS A 101 -4.24 -7.46 -3.81
N GLU A 102 -3.80 -8.29 -2.87
CA GLU A 102 -4.70 -8.96 -1.94
C GLU A 102 -5.33 -7.97 -0.95
N LEU A 103 -4.56 -6.99 -0.45
CA LEU A 103 -5.10 -5.94 0.43
C LEU A 103 -6.18 -5.10 -0.25
N LEU A 104 -5.99 -4.73 -1.52
CA LEU A 104 -6.97 -3.97 -2.29
C LEU A 104 -8.27 -4.76 -2.51
N LYS A 105 -8.19 -6.08 -2.70
CA LYS A 105 -9.38 -6.93 -2.78
C LYS A 105 -10.17 -6.91 -1.47
N GLU A 106 -9.50 -7.00 -0.34
CA GLU A 106 -10.16 -6.90 0.97
C GLU A 106 -10.82 -5.52 1.17
N ILE A 107 -10.14 -4.44 0.78
CA ILE A 107 -10.72 -3.09 0.79
C ILE A 107 -11.97 -3.04 -0.09
N LEU A 108 -11.92 -3.61 -1.30
CA LEU A 108 -13.08 -3.67 -2.20
C LEU A 108 -14.25 -4.43 -1.57
N GLU A 109 -13.99 -5.58 -0.93
CA GLU A 109 -15.01 -6.35 -0.23
C GLU A 109 -15.70 -5.53 0.87
N ILE A 110 -14.94 -4.75 1.65
CA ILE A 110 -15.51 -3.84 2.64
C ILE A 110 -16.37 -2.77 1.95
N LEU A 111 -15.85 -2.11 0.92
CA LEU A 111 -16.60 -1.07 0.21
C LEU A 111 -17.90 -1.61 -0.41
N VAL A 112 -17.94 -2.88 -0.83
CA VAL A 112 -19.16 -3.54 -1.32
C VAL A 112 -20.23 -3.68 -0.24
N LYS A 113 -19.87 -3.81 1.04
CA LYS A 113 -20.82 -3.83 2.18
C LYS A 113 -21.60 -2.52 2.34
N GLY A 114 -21.11 -1.41 1.78
CA GLY A 114 -21.81 -0.13 1.73
C GLY A 114 -22.27 0.38 3.09
N GLU A 115 -23.58 0.55 3.29
CA GLU A 115 -24.16 1.06 4.55
C GLU A 115 -23.93 0.14 5.77
N THR A 116 -23.49 -1.12 5.55
CA THR A 116 -23.23 -2.10 6.62
C THR A 116 -21.77 -2.17 7.05
N ILE A 117 -20.91 -1.28 6.56
CA ILE A 117 -19.51 -1.21 6.96
C ILE A 117 -19.39 -0.83 8.43
N THR A 118 -18.57 -1.57 9.18
CA THR A 118 -18.31 -1.33 10.60
C THR A 118 -16.87 -0.84 10.83
N GLU A 119 -16.61 -0.25 12.00
CA GLU A 119 -15.25 0.10 12.44
C GLU A 119 -14.34 -1.14 12.53
N ALA A 120 -14.90 -2.29 12.92
CA ALA A 120 -14.17 -3.55 13.00
C ALA A 120 -13.65 -4.00 11.63
N ASP A 121 -14.46 -3.85 10.57
CA ASP A 121 -14.03 -4.15 9.20
C ASP A 121 -12.78 -3.33 8.81
N TRP A 122 -12.75 -2.03 9.18
CA TRP A 122 -11.60 -1.17 8.90
C TRP A 122 -10.37 -1.50 9.75
N TRP A 123 -10.58 -1.96 10.99
CA TRP A 123 -9.48 -2.34 11.87
C TRP A 123 -8.74 -3.58 11.36
N ASP A 124 -9.46 -4.57 10.84
CA ASP A 124 -8.88 -5.79 10.26
C ASP A 124 -7.95 -5.48 9.09
N VAL A 125 -8.36 -4.57 8.20
CA VAL A 125 -7.55 -4.16 7.03
C VAL A 125 -6.37 -3.28 7.45
N LEU A 126 -6.57 -2.32 8.36
CA LEU A 126 -5.46 -1.50 8.87
C LEU A 126 -4.40 -2.35 9.55
N TRP A 127 -4.81 -3.34 10.36
CA TRP A 127 -3.90 -4.22 11.09
C TRP A 127 -3.06 -5.07 10.14
N LYS A 128 -3.69 -5.70 9.14
CA LYS A 128 -2.97 -6.49 8.12
C LYS A 128 -1.91 -5.72 7.33
N ASN A 129 -2.04 -4.38 7.26
CA ASN A 129 -1.09 -3.53 6.55
C ASN A 129 0.06 -3.01 7.43
N VAL A 130 0.07 -3.29 8.75
CA VAL A 130 1.14 -2.84 9.66
C VAL A 130 2.44 -3.62 9.40
N PRO A 131 3.58 -2.98 9.07
CA PRO A 131 4.84 -3.70 8.93
C PRO A 131 5.27 -4.32 10.27
N PHE A 132 5.64 -5.61 10.25
CA PHE A 132 6.03 -6.41 11.43
C PHE A 132 4.92 -6.58 12.47
N HIS A 133 3.98 -7.46 12.17
CA HIS A 133 3.30 -8.18 13.24
C HIS A 133 4.35 -9.18 13.74
N GLY A 134 4.93 -8.94 14.92
CA GLY A 134 5.65 -10.01 15.60
C GLY A 134 4.71 -11.22 15.61
N SER A 135 5.18 -12.38 15.14
CA SER A 135 4.47 -13.63 15.33
C SER A 135 3.95 -13.68 16.78
N PRO A 136 2.68 -14.01 17.03
CA PRO A 136 2.24 -14.27 18.40
C PRO A 136 3.04 -15.48 18.88
N GLY A 137 4.05 -15.21 19.69
CA GLY A 137 5.10 -16.13 20.06
C GLY A 137 5.94 -15.52 21.19
N GLY A 138 5.24 -15.21 22.28
CA GLY A 138 5.76 -15.22 23.64
C GLY A 138 5.03 -16.31 24.40
#